data_AF-A0A4R2TQN3-F1
#
_entry.id   AF-A0A4R2TQN3-F1
#
_cell.length_a   1.000
_cell.length_b   1.000
_cell.length_c   1.000
_cell.angle_alpha   90.00
_cell.angle_beta   90.00
_cell.angle_gamma   90.00
#
_symmetry.space_group_name_H-M   'P 1'
#
loop_
_entity.id
_entity.type
_entity.pdbx_description
1 polymer ?
#
loop_
_entity_poly.entity_id
_entity_poly.type
_entity_poly.pdbx_seq_one_letter_code
_entity_poly.pdbx_strand_id
1 'polypeptide(L)'
;MKPHAAIAMILLLGASAPPGPRATSTRPPTRVGTCAFTTVGVVTQRLEDNGRPVPDSGSSITLKNGVYGVSYDQVAAVQHSRVDDRVMTCLAKLPTHCPPGDQRGKWYTTTNLRTDESWTLPDAEHMCGGA
;
A
#
# COMPACT_ATOMS: atom_id res chain seq x y z
N MET A 1 61.37 4.49 38.74
CA MET A 1 61.09 4.14 37.34
C MET A 1 59.94 3.15 37.35
N LYS A 2 58.76 3.50 36.82
CA LYS A 2 57.52 2.71 36.95
C LYS A 2 57.02 2.38 35.53
N PRO A 3 56.74 1.11 35.18
CA PRO A 3 56.36 0.75 33.82
C PRO A 3 54.87 1.02 33.60
N HIS A 4 54.55 1.73 32.51
CA HIS A 4 53.18 1.92 32.05
C HIS A 4 52.76 0.69 31.24
N ALA A 5 51.73 -0.01 31.71
CA ALA A 5 51.05 -1.06 30.96
C ALA A 5 50.19 -0.44 29.86
N ALA A 6 50.42 -0.84 28.60
CA ALA A 6 49.61 -0.44 27.47
C ALA A 6 48.39 -1.37 27.36
N ILE A 7 47.19 -0.81 27.50
CA ILE A 7 45.91 -1.50 27.30
C ILE A 7 45.61 -1.49 25.80
N ALA A 8 45.64 -2.66 25.16
CA ALA A 8 45.26 -2.84 23.77
C ALA A 8 43.72 -2.81 23.66
N MET A 9 43.19 -1.76 23.02
CA MET A 9 41.77 -1.62 22.71
C MET A 9 41.45 -2.43 21.46
N ILE A 10 40.87 -3.62 21.64
CA ILE A 10 40.40 -4.47 20.54
C ILE A 10 39.09 -3.86 20.00
N LEU A 11 39.16 -3.24 18.82
CA LEU A 11 37.97 -2.84 18.05
C LEU A 11 37.28 -4.09 17.50
N LEU A 12 36.14 -4.45 18.09
CA LEU A 12 35.20 -5.41 17.50
C LEU A 12 34.43 -4.71 16.36
N LEU A 13 34.81 -4.96 15.11
CA LEU A 13 33.98 -4.59 13.96
C LEU A 13 32.72 -5.46 13.94
N GLY A 14 31.59 -4.90 14.38
CA GLY A 14 30.28 -5.53 14.26
C GLY A 14 29.83 -5.54 12.79
N ALA A 15 29.74 -6.73 12.19
CA ALA A 15 29.14 -6.89 10.87
C ALA A 15 27.63 -6.60 10.94
N SER A 16 27.18 -5.56 10.25
CA SER A 16 25.75 -5.28 10.06
C SER A 16 25.28 -5.99 8.79
N ALA A 17 24.33 -6.92 8.93
CA ALA A 17 23.69 -7.53 7.77
C ALA A 17 22.83 -6.49 7.02
N PRO A 18 22.81 -6.50 5.68
CA PRO A 18 21.94 -5.62 4.92
C PRO A 18 20.46 -5.94 5.23
N PRO A 19 19.58 -4.94 5.28
CA PRO A 19 18.16 -5.17 5.51
C PRO A 19 17.58 -6.04 4.38
N GLY A 20 17.07 -7.22 4.75
CA GLY A 20 16.37 -8.11 3.82
C GLY A 20 15.07 -7.51 3.29
N PRO A 21 14.45 -8.15 2.27
CA PRO A 21 13.18 -7.68 1.74
C PRO A 21 12.11 -7.63 2.84
N ARG A 22 11.52 -6.45 3.06
CA ARG A 22 10.43 -6.24 4.03
C ARG A 22 9.28 -7.22 3.81
N ALA A 23 8.83 -7.86 4.89
CA ALA A 23 7.75 -8.84 4.84
C ALA A 23 6.42 -8.22 4.37
N THR A 24 5.62 -9.02 3.68
CA THR A 24 4.26 -8.68 3.28
C THR A 24 3.34 -8.66 4.50
N SER A 25 2.54 -7.61 4.63
CA SER A 25 1.44 -7.51 5.59
C SER A 25 0.18 -8.18 5.03
N THR A 26 -0.55 -8.85 5.92
CA THR A 26 -1.90 -9.36 5.65
C THR A 26 -3.00 -8.37 6.02
N ARG A 27 -2.64 -7.19 6.58
CA ARG A 27 -3.59 -6.17 7.04
C ARG A 27 -3.32 -4.80 6.43
N PRO A 28 -4.35 -3.96 6.21
CA PRO A 28 -4.19 -2.58 5.77
C PRO A 28 -3.51 -1.72 6.84
N PRO A 29 -2.78 -0.65 6.46
CA PRO A 29 -2.39 0.38 7.41
C PRO A 29 -3.62 1.11 7.96
N THR A 30 -3.63 1.39 9.26
CA THR A 30 -4.79 1.96 9.98
C THR A 30 -4.55 3.38 10.49
N ARG A 31 -3.31 3.89 10.40
CA ARG A 31 -2.98 5.28 10.77
C ARG A 31 -2.46 6.04 9.55
N VAL A 32 -2.91 7.28 9.40
CA VAL A 32 -2.46 8.16 8.31
C VAL A 32 -0.93 8.26 8.33
N GLY A 33 -0.30 8.15 7.17
CA GLY A 33 1.15 8.16 6.99
C GLY A 33 1.86 6.83 7.25
N THR A 34 1.14 5.80 7.72
CA THR A 34 1.72 4.45 7.87
C THR A 34 1.54 3.64 6.59
N CYS A 35 2.53 2.81 6.29
CA CYS A 35 2.60 2.01 5.07
C CYS A 35 2.76 0.52 5.37
N ALA A 36 2.30 -0.31 4.44
CA ALA A 36 2.48 -1.74 4.46
C ALA A 36 2.93 -2.22 3.08
N PHE A 37 3.83 -3.22 3.07
CA PHE A 37 4.15 -3.95 1.84
C PHE A 37 3.11 -5.05 1.64
N THR A 38 2.67 -5.25 0.41
CA THR A 38 1.79 -6.34 0.04
C THR A 38 1.93 -6.66 -1.45
N THR A 39 1.02 -7.44 -2.01
CA THR A 39 0.93 -7.65 -3.46
C THR A 39 -0.44 -7.31 -3.99
N VAL A 40 -0.49 -6.99 -5.29
CA VAL A 40 -1.74 -6.86 -6.03
C VAL A 40 -2.44 -8.22 -6.07
N GLY A 41 -3.74 -8.22 -5.74
CA GLY A 41 -4.60 -9.39 -5.82
C GLY A 41 -5.43 -9.41 -7.10
N VAL A 42 -6.11 -8.31 -7.40
CA VAL A 42 -7.00 -8.18 -8.57
C VAL A 42 -6.84 -6.79 -9.19
N VAL A 43 -6.84 -6.72 -10.52
CA VAL A 43 -6.97 -5.50 -11.32
C VAL A 43 -8.13 -5.70 -12.27
N THR A 44 -9.11 -4.79 -12.25
CA THR A 44 -10.31 -4.89 -13.09
C THR A 44 -10.89 -3.50 -13.38
N GLN A 45 -12.00 -3.46 -14.12
CA GLN A 45 -12.77 -2.24 -14.34
C GLN A 45 -13.61 -1.90 -13.10
N ARG A 46 -14.03 -0.65 -12.97
CA ARG A 46 -14.88 -0.23 -11.85
C ARG A 46 -16.18 -1.03 -11.77
N LEU A 47 -16.86 -1.19 -12.90
CA LEU A 47 -18.13 -1.90 -12.99
C LEU A 47 -17.95 -3.29 -13.60
N GLU A 48 -18.83 -4.19 -13.17
CA GLU A 48 -19.05 -5.49 -13.81
C GLU A 48 -20.52 -5.63 -14.20
N ASP A 49 -20.76 -6.26 -15.34
CA ASP A 49 -22.09 -6.68 -15.79
C ASP A 49 -22.05 -8.19 -16.08
N ASN A 50 -22.91 -8.95 -15.41
CA ASN A 50 -22.96 -10.42 -15.51
C ASN A 50 -21.58 -11.11 -15.35
N GLY A 51 -20.76 -10.62 -14.40
CA GLY A 51 -19.42 -11.16 -14.11
C GLY A 51 -18.35 -10.80 -15.15
N ARG A 52 -18.63 -9.84 -16.03
CA ARG A 52 -17.66 -9.32 -17.01
C ARG A 52 -17.35 -7.86 -16.70
N PRO A 53 -16.08 -7.44 -16.75
CA PRO A 53 -15.73 -6.03 -16.59
C PRO A 53 -16.41 -5.18 -17.68
N VAL A 54 -17.04 -4.07 -17.29
CA VAL A 54 -17.60 -3.10 -18.23
C VAL A 54 -16.47 -2.21 -18.73
N PRO A 55 -16.12 -2.25 -20.04
CA PRO A 55 -15.04 -1.44 -20.59
C PRO A 55 -15.25 0.05 -20.30
N ASP A 56 -14.16 0.75 -20.08
CA ASP A 56 -14.12 2.21 -19.87
C ASP A 56 -14.93 2.71 -18.65
N SER A 57 -15.42 1.82 -17.78
CA SER A 57 -16.22 2.21 -16.60
C SER A 57 -15.40 2.84 -15.47
N GLY A 58 -14.08 2.75 -15.54
CA GLY A 58 -13.11 3.22 -14.56
C GLY A 58 -12.16 2.13 -14.11
N SER A 59 -11.32 2.41 -13.11
CA SER A 59 -10.34 1.45 -12.58
C SER A 59 -10.72 0.93 -11.20
N SER A 60 -10.45 -0.35 -10.96
CA SER A 60 -10.64 -1.02 -9.68
C SER A 60 -9.44 -1.92 -9.38
N ILE A 61 -8.94 -1.88 -8.15
CA ILE A 61 -7.79 -2.68 -7.72
C ILE A 61 -7.96 -3.16 -6.28
N THR A 62 -7.64 -4.42 -6.05
CA THR A 62 -7.64 -5.05 -4.72
C THR A 62 -6.26 -5.58 -4.41
N LEU A 63 -5.72 -5.22 -3.25
CA LEU A 63 -4.46 -5.74 -2.74
C LEU A 63 -4.72 -6.93 -1.80
N LYS A 64 -3.77 -7.87 -1.70
CA LYS A 64 -3.93 -9.09 -0.89
C LYS A 64 -4.06 -8.83 0.62
N ASN A 65 -3.70 -7.63 1.09
CA ASN A 65 -3.92 -7.23 2.48
C ASN A 65 -5.30 -6.60 2.74
N GLY A 66 -6.19 -6.57 1.75
CA GLY A 66 -7.55 -6.04 1.88
C GLY A 66 -7.71 -4.55 1.58
N VAL A 67 -6.66 -3.85 1.16
CA VAL A 67 -6.81 -2.49 0.60
C VAL A 67 -7.51 -2.60 -0.75
N TYR A 68 -8.58 -1.82 -0.90
CA TYR A 68 -9.32 -1.65 -2.14
C TYR A 68 -9.15 -0.22 -2.65
N GLY A 69 -9.16 -0.04 -3.96
CA GLY A 69 -9.08 1.26 -4.62
C GLY A 69 -9.98 1.30 -5.84
N VAL A 70 -10.71 2.40 -6.02
CA VAL A 70 -11.65 2.57 -7.13
C VAL A 70 -11.62 3.99 -7.69
N SER A 71 -11.81 4.13 -8.99
CA SER A 71 -11.93 5.41 -9.70
C SER A 71 -12.93 5.29 -10.85
N TYR A 72 -13.65 6.37 -11.14
CA TYR A 72 -14.39 6.51 -12.40
C TYR A 72 -13.47 6.67 -13.60
N ASP A 73 -12.26 7.21 -13.39
CA ASP A 73 -11.26 7.39 -14.44
C ASP A 73 -10.49 6.10 -14.71
N GLN A 74 -9.96 6.01 -15.93
CA GLN A 74 -8.95 5.01 -16.28
C GLN A 74 -7.59 5.44 -15.76
N VAL A 75 -7.15 4.81 -14.66
CA VAL A 75 -5.86 5.11 -14.03
C VAL A 75 -4.79 4.22 -14.64
N ALA A 76 -3.96 4.79 -15.50
CA ALA A 76 -2.91 4.05 -16.23
C ALA A 76 -2.01 3.21 -15.30
N ALA A 77 -1.58 3.76 -14.16
CA ALA A 77 -0.76 3.04 -13.17
C ALA A 77 -1.46 1.78 -12.58
N VAL A 78 -2.79 1.83 -12.44
CA VAL A 78 -3.58 0.66 -12.04
C VAL A 78 -3.64 -0.34 -13.17
N GLN A 79 -3.89 0.10 -14.41
CA GLN A 79 -3.99 -0.80 -15.57
C GLN A 79 -2.66 -1.45 -15.96
N HIS A 80 -1.54 -0.79 -15.70
CA HIS A 80 -0.20 -1.35 -15.89
C HIS A 80 0.21 -2.33 -14.77
N SER A 81 -0.52 -2.35 -13.66
CA SER A 81 -0.29 -3.28 -12.56
C SER A 81 -0.80 -4.68 -12.90
N ARG A 82 -0.18 -5.69 -12.29
CA ARG A 82 -0.48 -7.11 -12.49
C ARG A 82 -0.67 -7.81 -11.17
N VAL A 83 -1.43 -8.89 -11.17
CA VAL A 83 -1.52 -9.81 -10.02
C VAL A 83 -0.11 -10.20 -9.57
N ASP A 84 0.10 -10.25 -8.26
CA ASP A 84 1.37 -10.54 -7.57
C ASP A 84 2.47 -9.48 -7.67
N ASP A 85 2.23 -8.34 -8.33
CA ASP A 85 3.13 -7.19 -8.23
C ASP A 85 3.30 -6.77 -6.78
N ARG A 86 4.55 -6.61 -6.34
CA ARG A 86 4.86 -6.12 -5.00
C ARG A 86 4.59 -4.62 -4.95
N VAL A 87 3.85 -4.21 -3.93
CA VAL A 87 3.47 -2.80 -3.75
C VAL A 87 3.74 -2.33 -2.34
N MET A 88 3.96 -1.02 -2.20
CA MET A 88 3.89 -0.33 -0.92
C MET A 88 2.60 0.50 -0.92
N THR A 89 1.71 0.25 0.03
CA THR A 89 0.46 1.01 0.18
C THR A 89 0.45 1.75 1.51
N CYS A 90 0.07 3.02 1.50
CA CYS A 90 0.06 3.91 2.66
C CYS A 90 -1.33 4.51 2.84
N LEU A 91 -1.82 4.54 4.08
CA LEU A 91 -3.06 5.25 4.39
C LEU A 91 -2.80 6.76 4.29
N ALA A 92 -3.41 7.41 3.31
CA ALA A 92 -3.21 8.83 3.02
C ALA A 92 -4.24 9.72 3.72
N LYS A 93 -5.49 9.25 3.84
CA LYS A 93 -6.59 10.02 4.45
C LYS A 93 -7.61 9.11 5.10
N LEU A 94 -8.12 9.53 6.26
CA LEU A 94 -9.31 8.95 6.87
C LEU A 94 -10.54 9.79 6.51
N PRO A 95 -11.71 9.17 6.36
CA PRO A 95 -12.94 9.92 6.14
C PRO A 95 -13.34 10.69 7.41
N THR A 96 -14.11 11.77 7.24
CA THR A 96 -14.51 12.68 8.32
C THR A 96 -16.02 12.84 8.30
N HIS A 97 -16.63 13.12 9.46
CA HIS A 97 -18.09 13.34 9.60
C HIS A 97 -18.95 12.15 9.15
N CYS A 98 -18.45 10.94 9.33
CA CYS A 98 -19.18 9.72 8.98
C CYS A 98 -20.28 9.38 10.00
N PRO A 99 -21.42 8.81 9.56
CA PRO A 99 -22.35 8.17 10.47
C PRO A 99 -21.68 7.05 11.28
N PRO A 100 -22.16 6.76 12.51
CA PRO A 100 -21.62 5.66 13.31
C PRO A 100 -21.62 4.33 12.54
N GLY A 101 -20.45 3.70 12.44
CA GLY A 101 -20.26 2.42 11.75
C GLY A 101 -19.90 2.50 10.27
N ASP A 102 -20.07 3.65 9.61
CA ASP A 102 -19.66 3.84 8.22
C ASP A 102 -18.19 4.28 8.16
N GLN A 103 -17.32 3.40 7.66
CA GLN A 103 -15.86 3.65 7.58
C GLN A 103 -15.36 3.85 6.15
N ARG A 104 -16.27 3.96 5.18
CA ARG A 104 -15.94 4.14 3.76
C ARG A 104 -15.30 5.50 3.51
N GLY A 105 -14.45 5.58 2.50
CA GLY A 105 -13.80 6.82 2.07
C GLY A 105 -12.40 7.02 2.65
N LYS A 106 -11.71 5.93 3.02
CA LYS A 106 -10.26 5.97 3.28
C LYS A 106 -9.55 6.10 1.95
N TRP A 107 -8.48 6.89 1.91
CA TRP A 107 -7.66 7.02 0.71
C TRP A 107 -6.32 6.35 0.93
N TYR A 108 -5.88 5.60 -0.07
CA TYR A 108 -4.59 4.92 -0.06
C TYR A 108 -3.74 5.40 -1.22
N THR A 109 -2.51 5.81 -0.92
CA THR A 109 -1.47 5.98 -1.95
C THR A 109 -0.70 4.68 -2.05
N THR A 110 -0.63 4.11 -3.25
CA THR A 110 0.07 2.86 -3.50
C THR A 110 1.08 3.05 -4.60
N THR A 111 2.30 2.53 -4.38
CA THR A 111 3.39 2.48 -5.36
C THR A 111 3.63 1.03 -5.75
N ASN A 112 3.59 0.75 -7.05
CA ASN A 112 3.98 -0.53 -7.59
C ASN A 112 5.50 -0.59 -7.76
N LEU A 113 6.16 -1.52 -7.10
CA LEU A 113 7.63 -1.60 -7.07
C LEU A 113 8.22 -2.27 -8.31
N ARG A 114 7.39 -2.75 -9.24
CA ARG A 114 7.81 -3.23 -10.56
C ARG A 114 7.81 -2.13 -11.60
N THR A 115 6.80 -1.26 -11.58
CA THR A 115 6.65 -0.17 -12.56
C THR A 115 7.13 1.19 -12.04
N ASP A 116 7.36 1.31 -10.74
CA ASP A 116 7.61 2.55 -10.00
C ASP A 116 6.49 3.59 -10.11
N GLU A 117 5.34 3.21 -10.68
CA GLU A 117 4.17 4.08 -10.78
C GLU A 117 3.40 4.09 -9.47
N SER A 118 2.66 5.18 -9.24
CA SER A 118 1.84 5.35 -8.05
C SER A 118 0.44 5.85 -8.38
N TRP A 119 -0.52 5.49 -7.55
CA TRP A 119 -1.89 5.99 -7.59
C TRP A 119 -2.39 6.30 -6.19
N THR A 120 -3.36 7.22 -6.08
CA THR A 120 -4.05 7.55 -4.84
C THR A 120 -5.54 7.42 -5.06
N LEU A 121 -6.16 6.40 -4.46
CA LEU A 121 -7.57 6.07 -4.69
C LEU A 121 -8.33 5.89 -3.36
N PRO A 122 -9.64 6.22 -3.34
CA PRO A 122 -10.51 5.89 -2.23
C PRO A 122 -10.85 4.39 -2.21
N ASP A 123 -11.16 3.87 -1.03
CA ASP A 123 -11.66 2.51 -0.80
C ASP A 123 -13.16 2.36 -1.02
N ALA A 124 -13.82 3.40 -1.54
CA ALA A 124 -15.23 3.39 -1.89
C ALA A 124 -15.52 4.44 -2.97
N GLU A 125 -16.41 4.12 -3.91
CA GLU A 125 -16.89 5.08 -4.92
C GLU A 125 -17.68 6.21 -4.25
N HIS A 126 -18.54 5.81 -3.32
CA HIS A 126 -19.36 6.71 -2.52
C HIS A 126 -18.79 6.78 -1.10
N MET A 127 -18.50 8.00 -0.66
CA MET A 127 -17.90 8.26 0.65
C MET A 127 -18.86 7.91 1.80
N CYS A 128 -18.36 7.91 3.02
CA CYS A 128 -19.23 7.72 4.17
C CYS A 128 -20.35 8.77 4.21
N GLY A 129 -21.55 8.37 4.64
CA GLY A 129 -22.70 9.27 4.76
C GLY A 129 -23.65 9.32 3.56
N GLY A 130 -23.34 8.65 2.45
CA GLY A 130 -24.32 8.47 1.38
C GLY A 130 -23.71 8.13 0.02
N ALA A 131 -24.59 7.91 -0.97
CA ALA A 131 -24.26 7.83 -2.38
C ALA A 131 -24.68 9.12 -3.10
#